data_AF-A0A359N0S1-F1
#
_entry.id   AF-A0A359N0S1-F1
#
_cell.length_a   1.000
_cell.length_b   1.000
_cell.length_c   1.000
_cell.angle_alpha   90.00
_cell.angle_beta   90.00
_cell.angle_gamma   90.00
#
_symmetry.space_group_name_H-M   'P 1'
#
loop_
_entity.id
_entity.type
_entity.pdbx_description
1 polymer ?
#
loop_
_entity_poly.entity_id
_entity_poly.type
_entity_poly.pdbx_seq_one_letter_code
_entity_poly.pdbx_strand_id
1 'polypeptide(L)' 'MSIQEIEKFIIFGRDILSLDFPINEAEDTVLLDFMEDTNNICLEESINTAIISEKVDRILKNLKPRDEQIMRMRF' A
#
# COMPACT_ATOMS: atom_id res chain seq x y z
N MET A 1 -4.62 -25.14 -24.92
CA MET A 1 -3.70 -24.36 -24.08
C MET A 1 -3.51 -23.02 -24.75
N SER A 2 -3.98 -21.95 -24.13
CA SER A 2 -3.81 -20.59 -24.61
C SER A 2 -2.39 -20.09 -24.35
N ILE A 3 -1.92 -19.12 -25.13
CA ILE A 3 -0.58 -18.52 -24.96
C ILE A 3 -0.40 -17.97 -23.54
N GLN A 4 -1.46 -17.40 -22.95
CA GLN A 4 -1.47 -16.88 -21.57
C GLN A 4 -1.26 -17.97 -20.51
N GLU A 5 -1.77 -19.18 -20.74
CA GLU A 5 -1.58 -20.31 -19.82
C GLU A 5 -0.12 -20.80 -19.85
N ILE A 6 0.51 -20.78 -21.03
CA ILE A 6 1.91 -21.17 -21.22
C ILE A 6 2.84 -20.16 -20.54
N GLU A 7 2.59 -18.86 -20.67
CA GLU A 7 3.38 -17.81 -20.01
C GLU A 7 3.33 -17.93 -18.48
N LYS A 8 2.14 -18.17 -17.91
CA LYS A 8 2.00 -18.40 -16.47
C LYS A 8 2.76 -19.63 -16.02
N PHE A 9 2.69 -20.72 -16.78
CA PHE A 9 3.39 -21.95 -16.45
C PHE A 9 4.92 -21.76 -16.43
N ILE A 10 5.45 -20.96 -17.36
CA ILE A 10 6.88 -20.58 -17.38
C ILE A 10 7.27 -19.76 -16.15
N ILE A 11 6.40 -18.89 -15.65
CA ILE A 11 6.66 -18.09 -14.43
C ILE A 11 6.70 -18.98 -13.19
N PHE A 12 5.76 -19.92 -13.06
CA PHE A 12 5.70 -20.85 -11.93
C PHE A 12 6.88 -21.85 -11.89
N GLY A 13 7.44 -22.20 -13.05
CA GLY A 13 8.57 -23.11 -13.15
C GLY A 13 9.93 -22.48 -12.80
N ARG A 14 9.98 -21.21 -12.41
CA ARG A 14 11.23 -20.54 -12.00
C ARG A 14 11.52 -20.85 -10.53
N ASP A 15 12.77 -21.18 -10.23
CA ASP A 15 13.23 -21.37 -8.85
C ASP A 15 13.18 -20.05 -8.08
N ILE A 16 12.72 -20.12 -6.82
CA ILE A 16 12.64 -18.96 -5.92
C ILE A 16 14.07 -18.55 -5.55
N LEU A 17 14.43 -17.30 -5.81
CA LEU A 17 15.72 -16.74 -5.42
C LEU A 17 15.73 -16.41 -3.92
N SER A 18 16.89 -16.58 -3.28
CA SER A 18 17.08 -16.15 -1.89
C SER A 18 17.08 -14.63 -1.81
N LEU A 19 16.44 -14.08 -0.76
CA LEU A 19 16.43 -12.64 -0.47
C LEU A 19 17.78 -12.14 0.06
N ASP A 20 18.62 -13.04 0.57
CA ASP A 20 19.98 -12.76 1.04
C ASP A 20 21.02 -12.80 -0.10
N PHE A 21 20.57 -12.90 -1.35
CA PHE A 21 21.47 -12.96 -2.49
C PHE A 21 22.22 -11.62 -2.65
N PRO A 22 23.56 -11.61 -2.66
CA PRO A 22 24.33 -10.39 -2.84
C PRO A 22 24.18 -9.89 -4.28
N ILE A 23 23.81 -8.61 -4.45
CA ILE A 23 23.65 -8.02 -5.79
C ILE A 23 25.00 -7.52 -6.34
N ASN A 24 25.89 -7.05 -5.47
CA ASN A 24 27.16 -6.46 -5.86
C ASN A 24 28.27 -6.87 -4.86
N GLU A 25 29.49 -7.12 -5.33
CA GLU A 25 30.61 -7.53 -4.45
C GLU A 25 31.28 -6.35 -3.71
N ALA A 26 31.02 -5.12 -4.14
CA ALA A 26 31.68 -3.91 -3.63
C ALA A 26 30.91 -3.18 -2.51
N GLU A 27 29.59 -3.40 -2.44
CA GLU A 27 28.70 -2.82 -1.44
C GLU A 27 27.92 -4.01 -0.87
N ASP A 28 28.03 -4.26 0.45
CA ASP A 28 27.35 -5.35 1.18
C ASP A 28 25.81 -5.18 1.13
N THR A 29 25.25 -5.27 -0.07
CA THR A 29 23.86 -4.99 -0.40
C THR A 29 23.20 -6.29 -0.84
N VAL A 30 22.11 -6.64 -0.17
CA VAL A 30 21.35 -7.86 -0.43
C VAL A 30 20.12 -7.55 -1.26
N LEU A 31 19.58 -8.56 -1.94
CA LEU A 31 18.35 -8.43 -2.73
C LEU A 31 17.18 -7.85 -1.91
N LEU A 32 17.12 -8.16 -0.62
CA LEU A 32 16.14 -7.61 0.31
C LEU A 32 16.18 -6.07 0.39
N ASP A 33 17.36 -5.45 0.28
CA ASP A 33 17.53 -4.00 0.43
C ASP A 33 16.87 -3.21 -0.73
N PHE A 34 16.60 -3.88 -1.86
CA PHE A 34 15.96 -3.28 -3.04
C PHE A 34 14.46 -3.54 -3.10
N MET A 35 13.91 -4.30 -2.15
CA MET A 35 12.47 -4.53 -2.10
C MET A 35 11.78 -3.36 -1.39
N GLU A 36 10.96 -2.63 -2.13
CA GLU A 36 10.08 -1.61 -1.54
C GLU A 36 9.01 -2.27 -0.66
N ASP A 37 8.81 -1.72 0.54
CA ASP A 37 7.70 -2.14 1.40
C ASP A 37 6.39 -1.51 0.92
N THR A 38 5.65 -2.29 0.13
CA THR A 38 4.34 -1.88 -0.41
C THR A 38 3.19 -1.99 0.59
N ASN A 39 3.43 -2.59 1.77
CA ASN A 39 2.38 -2.71 2.80
C ASN A 39 2.35 -1.52 3.74
N ASN A 40 3.43 -0.75 3.79
CA ASN A 40 3.50 0.39 4.69
C ASN A 40 2.88 1.63 4.05
N ILE A 41 2.03 2.32 4.80
CA ILE A 41 1.39 3.54 4.32
C ILE A 41 2.45 4.64 4.33
N CYS A 42 2.57 5.37 3.22
CA CYS A 42 3.48 6.50 3.14
C CYS A 42 3.10 7.56 4.20
N LEU A 43 4.11 8.18 4.81
CA LEU A 43 3.91 9.24 5.81
C LEU A 43 3.08 10.40 5.24
N GLU A 44 3.32 10.76 3.98
CA GLU A 44 2.58 11.83 3.31
C GLU A 44 1.10 11.49 3.17
N GLU A 45 0.77 10.27 2.75
CA GLU A 45 -0.61 9.79 2.65
C GLU A 45 -1.30 9.75 4.02
N SER A 46 -0.58 9.32 5.05
CA SER A 46 -1.07 9.30 6.44
C SER A 46 -1.41 10.70 6.93
N ILE A 47 -0.52 11.68 6.71
CA ILE A 47 -0.73 13.08 7.07
C ILE A 47 -1.92 13.66 6.29
N ASN A 48 -1.99 13.41 4.98
CA ASN A 48 -3.09 13.87 4.14
C ASN A 48 -4.44 13.32 4.63
N THR A 49 -4.49 12.03 4.98
CA THR A 49 -5.71 11.38 5.50
C THR A 49 -6.13 11.99 6.83
N ALA A 50 -5.19 12.27 7.73
CA ALA A 50 -5.47 12.94 8.99
C ALA A 50 -6.03 14.36 8.78
N ILE A 51 -5.44 15.15 7.89
CA ILE A 51 -5.90 16.51 7.57
C ILE A 51 -7.31 16.48 6.96
N ILE A 52 -7.60 15.52 6.08
CA ILE A 52 -8.93 15.36 5.49
C ILE A 52 -9.95 15.02 6.56
N SER A 53 -9.64 14.07 7.45
CA SER A 53 -10.51 13.69 8.57
C SER A 53 -10.83 14.89 9.46
N GLU A 54 -9.83 15.71 9.82
CA GLU A 54 -10.04 16.92 10.63
C GLU A 54 -10.95 17.95 9.92
N LYS A 55 -10.73 18.17 8.62
CA LYS A 55 -11.55 19.09 7.82
C LYS A 55 -13.00 18.60 7.73
N VAL A 56 -13.19 17.30 7.49
CA VAL A 56 -14.52 16.69 7.45
C VAL A 56 -15.20 16.85 8.80
N ASP A 57 -14.51 16.58 9.91
CA ASP A 57 -15.05 16.78 11.26
C ASP A 57 -15.45 18.23 11.53
N ARG A 58 -14.65 19.20 11.08
CA ARG A 58 -15.00 20.63 11.21
C ARG A 58 -16.24 20.98 10.39
N ILE A 59 -16.40 20.43 9.19
CA ILE A 59 -17.59 20.65 8.35
C ILE A 59 -18.82 20.00 8.98
N LEU A 60 -18.68 18.78 9.50
CA LEU A 60 -19.77 18.04 10.14
C LEU A 60 -20.31 18.78 11.36
N LYS A 61 -19.44 19.42 12.16
CA LYS A 61 -19.84 20.25 13.31
C LYS A 61 -20.66 21.50 12.95
N ASN A 62 -20.65 21.93 11.69
CA ASN A 62 -21.48 23.05 11.23
C ASN A 62 -22.91 22.62 10.87
N LEU A 63 -23.19 21.31 10.78
CA LEU A 63 -24.53 20.79 10.54
C LEU A 63 -25.36 20.83 11.82
N LYS A 64 -26.68 20.65 11.67
CA LYS A 64 -27.54 20.42 12.83
C LYS A 64 -27.13 19.09 13.49
N PRO A 65 -27.25 18.97 14.83
CA PRO A 65 -26.82 17.75 15.54
C PRO A 65 -27.40 16.45 14.98
N ARG A 66 -28.66 16.50 14.52
CA ARG A 66 -29.34 15.37 13.88
C ARG A 66 -28.74 14.99 12.52
N ASP A 67 -28.37 15.98 11.71
CA ASP A 67 -27.85 15.78 10.36
C ASP A 67 -26.39 15.29 10.41
N GLU A 68 -25.59 15.81 11.34
CA GLU A 68 -24.24 15.30 11.63
C GLU A 68 -24.29 13.81 12.00
N GLN A 69 -25.18 13.43 12.92
CA GLN A 69 -25.28 12.06 13.40
C GLN A 69 -25.75 11.10 12.30
N ILE A 70 -26.67 11.51 11.44
CA ILE A 70 -27.09 10.72 10.27
C ILE A 70 -25.90 10.51 9.33
N MET A 71 -25.11 11.55 9.05
CA MET A 71 -23.94 11.43 8.17
C MET A 71 -22.89 10.47 8.75
N ARG A 72 -22.56 10.57 10.04
CA ARG A 72 -21.62 9.66 10.72
C ARG A 72 -22.12 8.22 10.86
N MET A 73 -23.43 7.99 10.85
CA MET A 73 -23.99 6.64 10.88
C MET A 73 -24.04 6.01 9.48
N ARG A 74 -24.04 6.82 8.42
CA ARG A 74 -24.16 6.35 7.04
C ARG A 74 -22.82 5.96 6.43
N PHE A 75 -21.76 6.69 6.77
CA PHE A 75 -20.41 6.51 6.27
C PHE A 75 -19.50 6.06 7.41
#